data_AF-A0A5S9M9H5-F1
#
_entry.id   AF-A0A5S9M9H5-F1
#
_cell.length_a   1.000
_cell.length_b   1.000
_cell.length_c   1.000
_cell.angle_alpha   90.00
_cell.angle_beta   90.00
_cell.angle_gamma   90.00
#
_symmetry.space_group_name_H-M   'P 1'
#
loop_
_entity.id
_entity.type
_entity.pdbx_description
1 polymer ?
#
loop_
_entity_poly.entity_id
_entity_poly.type
_entity_poly.pdbx_seq_one_letter_code
_entity_poly.pdbx_strand_id
1 'polypeptide(L)'
;MNIKQKDIQFAMTESMKNMGSVIMSAAVILAGTFAAMLPSGVLSLLQIATLVLTGLLLYALVVLPLFVPVMVKLFGSANWFPFKRKE
;
A
#
# COMPACT_ATOMS: atom_id res chain seq x y z
N MET A 1 -31.77 9.39 2.95
CA MET A 1 -30.53 9.86 2.30
C MET A 1 -29.35 9.10 2.93
N ASN A 2 -28.43 8.59 2.11
CA ASN A 2 -27.58 7.41 2.34
C ASN A 2 -26.34 7.63 3.25
N ILE A 3 -26.52 7.69 4.58
CA ILE A 3 -25.46 8.08 5.54
C ILE A 3 -24.38 6.99 5.76
N LYS A 4 -24.68 5.68 5.58
CA LYS A 4 -23.74 4.57 5.91
C LYS A 4 -22.55 4.41 4.95
N GLN A 5 -22.65 4.88 3.70
CA GLN A 5 -21.61 4.64 2.66
C GLN A 5 -20.57 5.75 2.55
N LYS A 6 -20.94 6.99 2.87
CA LYS A 6 -20.04 8.16 2.83
C LYS A 6 -18.88 8.01 3.83
N ASP A 7 -19.13 7.38 4.98
CA ASP A 7 -18.14 7.19 6.06
C ASP A 7 -17.03 6.21 5.68
N ILE A 8 -17.38 5.04 5.11
CA ILE A 8 -16.40 3.99 4.76
C ILE A 8 -15.47 4.44 3.63
N GLN A 9 -16.01 5.07 2.59
CA GLN A 9 -15.19 5.58 1.48
C GLN A 9 -14.25 6.71 1.94
N PHE A 10 -14.73 7.56 2.86
CA PHE A 10 -13.92 8.61 3.47
C PHE A 10 -12.80 8.03 4.34
N ALA A 11 -13.12 7.09 5.24
CA ALA A 11 -12.14 6.40 6.09
C ALA A 11 -11.10 5.63 5.26
N MET A 12 -11.51 5.00 4.16
CA MET A 12 -10.59 4.36 3.22
C MET A 12 -9.63 5.36 2.59
N THR A 13 -10.16 6.47 2.06
CA THR A 13 -9.34 7.50 1.41
C THR A 13 -8.33 8.10 2.39
N GLU A 14 -8.76 8.36 3.62
CA GLU A 14 -7.90 8.85 4.69
C GLU A 14 -6.82 7.82 5.08
N SER A 15 -7.19 6.56 5.21
CA SER A 15 -6.22 5.48 5.48
C SER A 15 -5.20 5.34 4.34
N MET A 16 -5.65 5.43 3.09
CA MET A 16 -4.77 5.36 1.92
C MET A 16 -3.78 6.53 1.87
N LYS A 17 -4.21 7.75 2.24
CA LYS A 17 -3.31 8.91 2.37
C LYS A 17 -2.22 8.67 3.40
N ASN A 18 -2.58 8.17 4.59
CA ASN A 18 -1.61 7.88 5.65
C ASN A 18 -0.62 6.78 5.21
N MET A 19 -1.09 5.77 4.48
CA MET A 19 -0.22 4.73 3.93
C MET A 19 0.80 5.26 2.92
N GLY A 20 0.43 6.28 2.13
CA GLY A 20 1.34 6.91 1.17
C GLY A 20 2.62 7.47 1.81
N SER A 21 2.51 8.09 2.99
CA SER A 21 3.66 8.59 3.76
C SER A 21 4.59 7.44 4.22
N VAL A 22 4.00 6.33 4.67
CA VAL A 22 4.75 5.13 5.08
C VAL A 22 5.51 4.53 3.90
N ILE A 23 4.87 4.42 2.73
CA ILE A 23 5.49 3.89 1.51
C ILE A 23 6.64 4.79 1.05
N MET A 24 6.48 6.11 1.10
CA MET A 24 7.56 7.04 0.78
C MET A 24 8.76 6.86 1.71
N SER A 25 8.51 6.67 3.00
CA SER A 25 9.57 6.38 3.97
C SER A 25 10.31 5.07 3.65
N ALA A 26 9.57 4.01 3.32
CA ALA A 26 10.14 2.74 2.91
C ALA A 26 10.99 2.85 1.63
N ALA A 27 10.51 3.61 0.64
CA ALA A 27 11.22 3.86 -0.62
C ALA A 27 12.56 4.58 -0.37
N VAL A 28 12.57 5.58 0.51
CA VAL A 28 13.79 6.32 0.88
C VAL A 28 14.79 5.41 1.59
N ILE A 29 14.35 4.60 2.55
CA ILE A 29 15.21 3.66 3.29
C ILE A 29 15.82 2.62 2.33
N LEU A 30 15.01 2.00 1.48
CA LEU A 30 15.47 1.03 0.48
C LEU A 30 16.45 1.66 -0.51
N ALA A 31 16.12 2.84 -1.03
CA ALA A 31 17.01 3.56 -1.94
C ALA A 31 18.36 3.85 -1.29
N GLY A 32 18.39 4.32 -0.04
CA GLY A 32 19.63 4.55 0.71
C GLY A 32 20.44 3.27 0.92
N THR A 33 19.77 2.17 1.28
CA THR A 33 20.41 0.87 1.49
C THR A 33 21.04 0.35 0.20
N PHE A 34 20.30 0.38 -0.91
CA PHE A 34 20.81 -0.07 -2.21
C PHE A 34 21.84 0.89 -2.80
N ALA A 35 21.72 2.20 -2.57
CA ALA A 35 22.73 3.18 -2.98
C ALA A 35 24.08 2.89 -2.30
N ALA A 36 24.07 2.51 -1.02
CA ALA A 36 25.27 2.09 -0.30
C ALA A 36 25.87 0.76 -0.82
N MET A 37 25.08 -0.07 -1.50
CA MET A 37 25.51 -1.34 -2.10
C MET A 37 26.02 -1.20 -3.54
N LEU A 38 25.85 -0.04 -4.20
CA LEU A 38 26.41 0.25 -5.53
C LEU A 38 27.93 -0.05 -5.67
N PRO A 39 28.81 0.28 -4.69
CA PRO A 39 30.24 -0.03 -4.80
C PRO A 39 30.58 -1.53 -4.66
N SER A 40 29.61 -2.41 -4.39
CA SER A 40 29.86 -3.85 -4.22
C SER A 40 30.27 -4.58 -5.51
N GLY A 41 30.06 -3.98 -6.69
CA GLY A 41 30.39 -4.61 -7.98
C GLY A 41 29.50 -5.80 -8.36
N VAL A 42 28.43 -6.06 -7.61
CA VAL A 42 27.52 -7.18 -7.84
C VAL A 42 26.31 -6.73 -8.66
N LEU A 43 26.26 -7.11 -9.94
CA LEU A 43 25.19 -6.70 -10.86
C LEU A 43 23.80 -7.19 -10.41
N SER A 44 23.71 -8.36 -9.78
CA SER A 44 22.44 -8.90 -9.28
C SER A 44 21.83 -8.03 -8.19
N LEU A 45 22.64 -7.32 -7.38
CA LEU A 45 22.14 -6.41 -6.36
C LEU A 45 21.41 -5.21 -6.97
N LEU A 46 21.94 -4.65 -8.06
CA LEU A 46 21.29 -3.55 -8.78
C LEU A 46 19.98 -4.02 -9.46
N GLN A 47 19.97 -5.24 -10.01
CA GLN A 47 18.76 -5.83 -10.59
C GLN A 47 17.66 -6.04 -9.54
N ILE A 48 18.01 -6.59 -8.38
CA ILE A 48 17.07 -6.78 -7.28
C ILE A 48 16.60 -5.41 -6.75
N ALA A 49 17.50 -4.45 -6.57
CA ALA A 49 17.17 -3.11 -6.11
C ALA A 49 16.12 -2.44 -6.99
N THR A 50 16.37 -2.42 -8.30
CA THR A 50 15.45 -1.84 -9.29
C THR A 50 14.11 -2.57 -9.31
N LEU A 51 14.12 -3.91 -9.27
CA LEU A 51 12.89 -4.71 -9.19
C LEU A 51 12.06 -4.40 -7.93
N VAL A 52 12.70 -4.31 -6.77
CA VAL A 52 12.04 -4.01 -5.50
C VAL A 52 11.48 -2.59 -5.48
N LEU A 53 12.25 -1.59 -5.93
CA LEU A 53 11.79 -0.20 -6.04
C LEU A 53 10.61 -0.06 -6.99
N THR A 54 10.69 -0.66 -8.19
CA THR A 54 9.59 -0.66 -9.15
C THR A 54 8.37 -1.40 -8.61
N GLY A 55 8.56 -2.56 -7.96
CA GLY A 55 7.48 -3.33 -7.34
C GLY A 55 6.79 -2.55 -6.22
N LEU A 56 7.54 -1.82 -5.40
CA LEU A 56 7.00 -0.96 -4.34
C LEU A 56 6.14 0.18 -4.93
N LEU A 57 6.62 0.84 -5.99
CA LEU A 57 5.86 1.88 -6.69
C LEU A 57 4.59 1.32 -7.32
N LEU A 58 4.68 0.16 -7.98
CA LEU A 58 3.52 -0.51 -8.57
C LEU A 58 2.49 -0.90 -7.48
N TYR A 59 2.95 -1.42 -6.35
CA TYR A 59 2.09 -1.72 -5.22
C TYR A 59 1.36 -0.47 -4.70
N ALA A 60 2.08 0.63 -4.54
CA ALA A 60 1.54 1.88 -4.02
C ALA A 60 0.51 2.53 -4.96
N LEU A 61 0.78 2.52 -6.27
CA LEU A 61 -0.02 3.23 -7.27
C LEU A 61 -1.13 2.39 -7.89
N VAL A 62 -0.95 1.07 -7.96
CA VAL A 62 -1.90 0.17 -8.64
C VAL A 62 -2.60 -0.70 -7.61
N VAL A 63 -1.85 -1.48 -6.84
CA VAL A 63 -2.46 -2.46 -5.93
C VAL A 63 -3.25 -1.76 -4.84
N LEU A 64 -2.69 -0.79 -4.16
CA LEU A 64 -3.35 -0.14 -3.03
C LEU A 64 -4.67 0.58 -3.41
N PRO A 65 -4.74 1.44 -4.45
CA PRO A 65 -5.98 2.11 -4.80
C PRO A 65 -6.98 1.25 -5.58
N LEU A 66 -6.58 0.15 -6.24
CA LEU A 66 -7.52 -0.73 -6.96
C LEU A 66 -7.90 -1.98 -6.15
N PHE A 67 -6.93 -2.69 -5.60
CA PHE A 67 -7.15 -3.98 -4.95
C PHE A 67 -7.90 -3.83 -3.63
N VAL A 68 -7.54 -2.83 -2.81
CA VAL A 68 -8.18 -2.59 -1.50
C VAL A 68 -9.68 -2.31 -1.62
N PRO A 69 -10.16 -1.35 -2.45
CA PRO A 69 -11.60 -1.11 -2.57
C PRO A 69 -12.34 -2.27 -3.24
N VAL A 70 -11.71 -3.01 -4.15
CA VAL A 70 -12.30 -4.21 -4.76
C VAL A 70 -12.52 -5.30 -3.72
N MET A 71 -11.51 -5.60 -2.90
CA MET A 71 -11.62 -6.56 -1.81
C MET A 71 -12.72 -6.17 -0.83
N VAL A 72 -12.80 -4.90 -0.43
CA VAL A 72 -13.82 -4.47 0.53
C VAL A 72 -15.22 -4.52 -0.07
N LYS A 73 -15.39 -4.24 -1.37
CA LYS A 73 -16.66 -4.44 -2.07
C LYS A 73 -17.04 -5.93 -2.17
N LEU A 74 -16.07 -6.80 -2.42
CA LEU A 74 -16.30 -8.24 -2.60
C LEU A 74 -16.63 -8.95 -1.28
N PHE A 75 -15.89 -8.63 -0.20
CA PHE A 75 -16.07 -9.26 1.11
C PHE A 75 -17.12 -8.56 1.99
N GLY A 76 -17.49 -7.30 1.71
CA GLY A 76 -18.62 -6.61 2.33
C GLY A 76 -18.68 -6.79 3.86
N SER A 77 -19.81 -7.32 4.35
CA SER A 77 -20.04 -7.56 5.80
C SER A 77 -19.16 -8.65 6.41
N ALA A 78 -18.53 -9.52 5.61
CA ALA A 78 -17.63 -10.57 6.10
C ALA A 78 -16.24 -10.02 6.47
N ASN A 79 -15.83 -8.87 5.91
CA ASN A 79 -14.58 -8.19 6.27
C ASN A 79 -14.54 -7.73 7.73
N TRP A 80 -15.70 -7.63 8.39
CA TRP A 80 -15.85 -7.09 9.74
C TRP A 80 -15.89 -8.17 10.84
N PHE A 81 -15.56 -9.42 10.50
CA PHE A 81 -15.37 -10.53 11.45
C PHE A 81 -14.06 -10.30 12.22
N PRO A 82 -13.99 -10.24 13.58
CA PRO A 82 -14.95 -10.62 14.65
C PRO A 82 -15.75 -9.47 15.30
N PHE A 83 -15.60 -8.22 14.84
CA PHE A 83 -16.15 -7.05 15.52
C PHE A 83 -17.50 -6.56 14.98
N LYS A 84 -18.53 -7.39 14.76
CA LYS A 84 -19.85 -6.91 14.23
C LYS A 84 -20.25 -5.57 14.86
N ARG A 85 -20.24 -4.48 14.06
CA ARG A 85 -20.66 -3.15 14.50
C ARG A 85 -22.12 -3.27 14.93
N LYS A 86 -22.37 -3.22 16.24
CA LYS A 86 -23.73 -3.12 16.77
C LYS A 86 -24.35 -1.87 16.14
N GLU A 87 -25.51 -2.04 15.54
CA GLU A 87 -26.26 -0.98 14.87
C GLU A 87 -26.53 0.21 15.79
#